data_AF-A0A1H3SEK9-F1
#
_entry.id   AF-A0A1H3SEK9-F1
#
_cell.length_a   1.000
_cell.length_b   1.000
_cell.length_c   1.000
_cell.angle_alpha   90.00
_cell.angle_beta   90.00
_cell.angle_gamma   90.00
#
_symmetry.space_group_name_H-M   'P 1'
#
loop_
_entity.id
_entity.type
_entity.pdbx_description
1 polymer ?
#
loop_
_entity_poly.entity_id
_entity_poly.type
_entity_poly.pdbx_seq_one_letter_code
_entity_poly.pdbx_strand_id
1 'polypeptide(L)' 'METPNLPAIRALRPAWNKGRIVGQKRPLKPKYVWAIRVRLELAENHRDLALFNLAIDSKLRGCDLVKI' A
#
# COMPACT_ATOMS: atom_id res chain seq x y z
N MET A 1 11.92 27.21 0.50
CA MET A 1 12.89 26.10 0.37
C MET A 1 12.33 25.16 -0.68
N GLU A 2 12.87 25.24 -1.89
CA GLU A 2 12.45 24.39 -3.01
C GLU A 2 12.95 22.97 -2.74
N THR A 3 12.03 22.00 -2.69
CA THR A 3 12.40 20.59 -2.64
C THR A 3 12.88 20.19 -4.03
N PRO A 4 14.17 19.84 -4.23
CA PRO A 4 14.61 19.35 -5.52
C PRO A 4 13.86 18.05 -5.80
N ASN A 5 13.14 18.01 -6.92
CA ASN A 5 12.42 16.83 -7.40
C ASN A 5 13.43 15.70 -7.60
N LEU A 6 13.67 14.90 -6.57
CA LEU A 6 14.47 13.69 -6.65
C LEU A 6 13.83 12.83 -7.76
N PRO A 7 14.62 12.34 -8.74
CA PRO A 7 14.08 11.51 -9.80
C PRO A 7 13.50 10.27 -9.13
N ALA A 8 12.17 10.17 -9.13
CA ALA A 8 11.48 8.99 -8.63
C ALA A 8 12.15 7.78 -9.28
N ILE A 9 12.71 6.87 -8.47
CA ILE A 9 13.37 5.66 -8.95
C ILE A 9 12.39 4.95 -9.88
N ARG A 10 12.59 5.11 -11.20
CA ARG A 10 11.76 4.46 -12.20
C ARG A 10 12.10 2.99 -12.11
N ALA A 11 11.17 2.18 -11.59
CA ALA A 11 11.31 0.73 -11.64
C ALA A 11 11.65 0.34 -13.09
N LEU A 12 12.81 -0.30 -13.28
CA LEU A 12 13.33 -0.68 -14.60
C LEU A 12 12.33 -1.59 -15.35
N ARG A 13 11.46 -2.26 -14.59
CA ARG A 13 10.39 -3.10 -15.12
C ARG A 13 9.08 -2.31 -15.18
N PRO A 14 8.42 -2.26 -16.35
CA PRO A 14 7.06 -1.72 -16.42
C PRO A 14 6.16 -2.50 -15.47
N ALA A 15 5.18 -1.82 -14.86
CA ALA A 15 4.18 -2.48 -14.03
C ALA A 15 3.51 -3.61 -14.84
N TRP A 16 3.24 -4.75 -14.19
CA TRP A 16 2.69 -5.95 -14.86
C TRP A 16 1.37 -5.69 -15.60
N ASN A 17 0.67 -4.62 -15.26
CA ASN A 17 -0.60 -4.18 -15.83
C ASN A 17 -0.47 -2.96 -16.76
N LYS A 18 0.73 -2.53 -17.13
CA LYS A 18 0.92 -1.36 -17.99
C LYS A 18 0.25 -1.59 -19.36
N GLY A 19 -0.63 -0.67 -19.77
CA GLY A 19 -1.40 -0.79 -21.02
C GLY A 19 -2.59 -1.75 -20.96
N ARG A 20 -2.89 -2.33 -19.79
CA ARG A 20 -4.03 -3.24 -19.60
C ARG A 20 -5.09 -2.60 -18.70
N ILE A 21 -6.34 -2.56 -19.15
CA ILE A 21 -7.49 -2.22 -18.30
C ILE A 21 -7.72 -3.41 -17.36
N VAL A 22 -7.23 -3.29 -16.14
CA VAL A 22 -7.55 -4.23 -15.06
C VAL A 22 -8.82 -3.74 -14.41
N GLY A 23 -9.89 -4.54 -14.46
CA GLY A 23 -11.14 -4.23 -13.77
C GLY A 23 -10.96 -4.12 -12.25
N GLN A 24 -12.05 -3.81 -11.55
CA GLN A 24 -12.02 -3.69 -10.10
C GLN A 24 -11.45 -4.95 -9.45
N LYS A 25 -10.42 -4.78 -8.62
CA LYS A 25 -9.90 -5.88 -7.79
C LYS A 25 -10.95 -6.24 -6.75
N ARG A 26 -11.11 -7.54 -6.48
CA ARG A 26 -12.01 -8.01 -5.43
C ARG A 26 -11.55 -7.46 -4.07
N PRO A 27 -12.48 -7.04 -3.19
CA PRO A 27 -12.12 -6.59 -1.85
C PRO A 27 -11.48 -7.73 -1.04
N LEU A 28 -10.70 -7.36 -0.04
CA LEU A 28 -10.14 -8.32 0.91
C LEU A 28 -11.26 -8.93 1.75
N LYS A 29 -11.24 -10.25 1.91
CA LYS A 29 -12.09 -10.97 2.87
C LYS A 29 -11.53 -10.77 4.28
N PRO A 30 -12.37 -10.83 5.35
CA PRO A 30 -11.90 -10.69 6.73
C PRO A 30 -10.74 -11.61 7.10
N LYS A 31 -10.76 -12.86 6.60
CA LYS A 31 -9.65 -13.82 6.80
C LYS A 31 -8.30 -13.35 6.24
N TYR A 32 -8.31 -12.60 5.14
CA TYR A 32 -7.08 -12.06 4.53
C TYR A 32 -6.57 -10.86 5.33
N VAL A 33 -7.48 -10.01 5.82
CA VAL A 33 -7.12 -8.88 6.70
C VAL A 33 -6.46 -9.41 7.97
N TRP A 34 -7.07 -10.42 8.60
CA TRP A 34 -6.50 -11.06 9.78
C TRP A 34 -5.12 -11.67 9.50
N ALA A 35 -4.97 -12.43 8.42
CA ALA A 35 -3.69 -13.04 8.05
C ALA A 35 -2.58 -12.00 7.80
N ILE A 36 -2.92 -10.83 7.22
CA ILE A 36 -1.97 -9.73 7.02
C ILE A 36 -1.56 -9.11 8.36
N ARG A 37 -2.52 -8.81 9.24
CA ARG A 37 -2.23 -8.26 10.59
C ARG A 37 -1.27 -9.15 11.36
N VAL A 38 -1.59 -10.44 11.47
CA VAL A 38 -0.76 -11.41 12.21
C VAL A 38 0.66 -11.49 11.64
N ARG A 39 0.81 -11.47 10.32
CA ARG A 39 2.15 -11.47 9.69
C ARG A 39 2.96 -10.21 10.00
N LEU A 40 2.31 -9.04 10.08
CA LEU A 40 2.98 -7.79 10.44
C LEU A 40 3.34 -7.73 11.92
N GLU A 41 2.45 -8.24 12.79
CA GLU A 41 2.69 -8.37 14.23
C GLU A 41 3.85 -9.31 14.53
N LEU A 42 3.88 -10.49 13.92
CA LEU A 42 4.98 -11.46 14.07
C LEU A 42 6.33 -10.95 13.54
N ALA A 43 6.29 -10.03 12.58
CA ALA A 43 7.48 -9.39 12.04
C ALA A 43 7.90 -8.14 12.83
N GLU A 44 7.20 -7.80 13.91
CA GLU A 44 7.39 -6.58 14.72
C GLU A 44 7.39 -5.29 13.88
N ASN A 45 6.71 -5.30 12.73
CA ASN A 45 6.68 -4.17 11.81
C ASN A 45 5.54 -3.21 12.18
N HIS A 46 5.75 -2.48 13.28
CA HIS A 46 4.75 -1.59 13.86
C HIS A 46 4.27 -0.49 12.92
N ARG A 47 5.17 0.06 12.08
CA ARG A 47 4.82 1.11 11.11
C ARG A 47 3.83 0.60 10.08
N ASP A 48 4.13 -0.53 9.45
CA ASP A 48 3.26 -1.08 8.40
C ASP A 48 1.96 -1.62 8.97
N LEU A 49 1.99 -2.16 10.21
CA LEU A 49 0.78 -2.55 10.93
C LEU A 49 -0.15 -1.36 11.18
N ALA A 50 0.39 -0.23 11.65
CA ALA A 50 -0.38 0.99 11.88
C ALA A 50 -0.96 1.55 10.58
N LEU A 51 -0.14 1.63 9.53
CA LEU A 51 -0.59 2.08 8.21
C LEU A 51 -1.67 1.15 7.63
N PHE A 52 -1.51 -0.17 7.77
CA PHE A 52 -2.51 -1.13 7.31
C PHE A 52 -3.85 -0.96 8.05
N ASN A 53 -3.82 -0.82 9.36
CA ASN A 53 -5.03 -0.58 10.15
C ASN A 53 -5.71 0.74 9.76
N LEU A 54 -4.94 1.82 9.69
CA LEU A 54 -5.44 3.12 9.26
C LEU A 54 -6.07 3.07 7.86
N ALA A 55 -5.45 2.35 6.91
CA ALA A 55 -5.96 2.20 5.56
C ALA A 55 -7.35 1.52 5.51
N ILE A 56 -7.54 0.50 6.35
CA ILE A 56 -8.81 -0.24 6.42
C ILE A 56 -9.92 0.63 7.02
N ASP A 57 -9.60 1.39 8.08
CA ASP A 57 -10.59 2.21 8.79
C ASP A 57 -10.98 3.47 8.00
N SER A 58 -10.00 4.10 7.35
CA SER A 58 -10.19 5.37 6.62
C SER A 58 -10.56 5.21 5.14
N LYS A 59 -10.29 4.04 4.54
CA LYS A 59 -10.44 3.77 3.09
C LYS A 59 -9.64 4.74 2.19
N LEU A 60 -8.54 5.30 2.70
CA LEU A 60 -7.66 6.17 1.93
C LEU A 60 -6.98 5.42 0.77
N ARG A 61 -6.64 6.16 -0.30
CA ARG A 61 -5.76 5.61 -1.34
C ARG A 61 -4.35 5.46 -0.76
N GLY A 62 -3.62 4.44 -1.22
CA GLY A 62 -2.26 4.19 -0.73
C GLY A 62 -1.32 5.39 -0.89
N CYS A 63 -1.48 6.19 -1.95
CA CYS A 63 -0.70 7.41 -2.13
C CYS A 63 -1.02 8.52 -1.11
N ASP A 64 -2.26 8.57 -0.61
CA ASP A 64 -2.69 9.57 0.37
C ASP A 64 -2.24 9.14 1.77
N LEU A 65 -2.34 7.84 2.06
CA LEU A 65 -1.88 7.22 3.31
C LEU A 65 -0.36 7.40 3.54
N VAL A 66 0.46 7.21 2.51
CA VAL A 66 1.93 7.31 2.63
C VAL A 66 2.43 8.75 2.79
N LYS A 67 1.57 9.74 2.51
CA LYS A 67 1.88 11.17 2.68
C LYS A 67 1.56 11.71 4.08
N ILE A 68 0.95 10.89 4.94
CA ILE A 68 0.73 11.19 6.36
C ILE A 68 2.05 11.02 7.12
#